data_AF-M3B2B7-F1
#
_entry.id   AF-M3B2B7-F1
#
_cell.length_a   1.000
_cell.length_b   1.000
_cell.length_c   1.000
_cell.angle_alpha   90.00
_cell.angle_beta   90.00
_cell.angle_gamma   90.00
#
_symmetry.space_group_name_H-M   'P 1'
#
loop_
_entity.id
_entity.type
_entity.pdbx_description
1 polymer ?
#
loop_
_entity_poly.entity_id
_entity_poly.type
_entity_poly.pdbx_seq_one_letter_code
_entity_poly.pdbx_strand_id
1 'polypeptide(L)'
;MVYFAAVALFASGLMASVQAANLQHHEHVHKNHLHRKALSPPTYGPPPPETPAGPAQYPPVPPKHDEPHTPIASAPKPNATECGCTTYTTYWYGTPTMVPILTSSSSSTSKTSSSTTKTSSSTTKTTSSTSKTTSSTSKTTSSTSKTSSSASKTSSTTTSTPKPSTPAAPPKPAPPAQSPPPKDAVKPPPPPPAPSKPPAKPEEAPSPPPKPAPQPETPKSPVSPPGAPTGDKWAMTYTPYTADGGCKSADEVSNDINSIKSKGFSTVRIYATDCQGAENVGAACKAIGMKMILGIFIDGKGMGAAHDQLNHLAQWGPNGNWGMVEMVVAGNEAIFGGFTTAPEMANFIMEAKSVLQAAGYNGPVTTTEPLNVIQQYASTLCPVVDVIGANLHPFFNGQVSASGAGDLVAQQLQDLSACCGGKLEAYNLETGWPSNGQANGAAVPGAAEQKQAIDSIVAKVGSKSAIFSFEDDTWKAPGAYNIEQFWGCAKLFG
;
A
#
# COMPACT_ATOMS: atom_id res chain seq x y z
N MET A 1 -25.99 -67.75 -19.98
CA MET A 1 -25.88 -67.52 -18.53
C MET A 1 -26.01 -66.01 -18.36
N VAL A 2 -27.18 -65.40 -18.09
CA VAL A 2 -28.26 -65.69 -17.10
C VAL A 2 -27.69 -65.69 -15.67
N TYR A 3 -28.20 -64.98 -14.65
CA TYR A 3 -29.44 -64.20 -14.39
C TYR A 3 -29.06 -62.73 -14.02
N PHE A 4 -29.86 -61.70 -13.63
CA PHE A 4 -31.28 -61.18 -13.61
C PHE A 4 -31.16 -59.71 -13.06
N ALA A 5 -32.14 -58.80 -12.90
CA ALA A 5 -33.55 -58.51 -13.29
C ALA A 5 -33.79 -57.01 -12.89
N ALA A 6 -34.76 -56.17 -13.29
CA ALA A 6 -35.94 -56.13 -14.17
C ALA A 6 -37.19 -55.55 -13.44
N VAL A 7 -37.42 -54.22 -13.57
CA VAL A 7 -38.68 -53.47 -13.35
C VAL A 7 -38.62 -52.27 -14.32
N ALA A 8 -39.24 -52.29 -15.51
CA ALA A 8 -40.65 -51.99 -15.82
C ALA A 8 -41.10 -50.53 -15.54
N LEU A 9 -41.95 -49.84 -16.34
CA LEU A 9 -42.21 -49.78 -17.79
C LEU A 9 -43.46 -48.88 -18.03
N PHE A 10 -43.31 -47.68 -18.59
CA PHE A 10 -44.38 -46.86 -19.23
C PHE A 10 -43.68 -45.66 -19.92
N ALA A 11 -43.99 -45.22 -21.14
CA ALA A 11 -44.80 -45.77 -22.23
C ALA A 11 -44.12 -45.45 -23.59
N SER A 12 -44.67 -45.88 -24.74
CA SER A 12 -43.99 -45.80 -26.04
C SER A 12 -44.87 -45.23 -27.17
N GLY A 13 -44.24 -44.57 -28.15
CA GLY A 13 -44.87 -44.04 -29.37
C GLY A 13 -44.77 -42.50 -29.47
N LEU A 14 -44.56 -41.89 -30.65
CA LEU A 14 -44.44 -42.45 -32.01
C LEU A 14 -43.54 -41.55 -32.92
N MET A 15 -43.10 -42.11 -34.05
CA MET A 15 -42.55 -41.40 -35.23
C MET A 15 -43.47 -40.22 -35.63
N ALA A 16 -43.04 -39.00 -36.02
CA ALA A 16 -41.94 -38.48 -36.86
C ALA A 16 -42.40 -38.04 -38.28
N SER A 17 -41.82 -36.91 -38.74
CA SER A 17 -41.80 -36.39 -40.12
C SER A 17 -43.04 -35.67 -40.69
N VAL A 18 -42.77 -34.93 -41.79
CA VAL A 18 -43.68 -34.13 -42.66
C VAL A 18 -44.15 -32.76 -42.08
N GLN A 19 -44.11 -31.60 -42.77
CA GLN A 19 -43.15 -30.91 -43.69
C GLN A 19 -43.91 -29.76 -44.43
N ALA A 20 -43.17 -28.72 -44.85
CA ALA A 20 -43.56 -27.65 -45.80
C ALA A 20 -44.55 -26.52 -45.37
N ALA A 21 -43.96 -25.33 -45.17
CA ALA A 21 -44.20 -24.08 -45.89
C ALA A 21 -45.61 -23.45 -46.04
N ASN A 22 -45.76 -22.21 -45.51
CA ASN A 22 -46.24 -20.98 -46.20
C ASN A 22 -46.32 -19.79 -45.21
N LEU A 23 -46.24 -18.49 -45.57
CA LEU A 23 -45.75 -17.81 -46.80
C LEU A 23 -45.61 -16.28 -46.56
N GLN A 24 -44.49 -15.66 -46.97
CA GLN A 24 -44.25 -14.21 -47.26
C GLN A 24 -44.60 -13.17 -46.16
N HIS A 25 -44.13 -11.90 -46.15
CA HIS A 25 -43.41 -11.02 -47.10
C HIS A 25 -42.16 -10.38 -46.40
N HIS A 26 -41.24 -9.62 -47.03
CA HIS A 26 -41.20 -8.92 -48.33
C HIS A 26 -39.77 -8.89 -48.93
N GLU A 27 -39.64 -8.76 -50.26
CA GLU A 27 -38.39 -8.42 -50.98
C GLU A 27 -38.16 -6.87 -51.02
N HIS A 28 -37.07 -6.25 -51.51
CA HIS A 28 -35.97 -6.62 -52.46
C HIS A 28 -34.60 -6.15 -51.90
N VAL A 29 -33.41 -6.71 -52.21
CA VAL A 29 -32.76 -7.12 -53.48
C VAL A 29 -32.30 -5.94 -54.38
N HIS A 30 -31.02 -5.55 -54.29
CA HIS A 30 -30.09 -5.71 -55.43
C HIS A 30 -28.60 -5.48 -55.08
N LYS A 31 -27.71 -6.11 -55.87
CA LYS A 31 -26.25 -5.92 -55.86
C LYS A 31 -25.84 -4.74 -56.74
N ASN A 32 -24.70 -4.08 -56.43
CA ASN A 32 -23.58 -3.98 -57.38
C ASN A 32 -22.26 -3.48 -56.76
N HIS A 33 -21.15 -3.69 -57.47
CA HIS A 33 -19.78 -3.29 -57.10
C HIS A 33 -19.55 -1.76 -57.16
N LEU A 34 -18.56 -1.23 -56.43
CA LEU A 34 -17.26 -0.82 -57.02
C LEU A 34 -16.23 -0.27 -55.99
N HIS A 35 -14.96 -0.27 -56.42
CA HIS A 35 -13.79 0.44 -55.86
C HIS A 35 -13.44 0.30 -54.37
N ARG A 36 -12.51 -0.62 -54.07
CA ARG A 36 -11.51 -0.42 -53.00
C ARG A 36 -10.65 0.82 -53.33
N LYS A 37 -10.64 1.84 -52.47
CA LYS A 37 -9.45 2.67 -52.26
C LYS A 37 -8.64 2.06 -51.12
N ALA A 38 -7.36 1.79 -51.34
CA ALA A 38 -6.45 1.48 -50.25
C ALA A 38 -6.09 2.78 -49.53
N LEU A 39 -6.30 2.80 -48.22
CA LEU A 39 -5.71 3.80 -47.31
C LEU A 39 -4.56 3.10 -46.59
N SER A 40 -3.37 3.69 -46.65
CA SER A 40 -2.21 3.20 -45.89
C SER A 40 -2.46 3.36 -44.39
N PRO A 41 -1.98 2.43 -43.54
CA PRO A 41 -2.05 2.59 -42.10
C PRO A 41 -1.22 3.81 -41.65
N PRO A 42 -1.64 4.53 -40.59
CA PRO A 42 -0.87 5.65 -40.05
C PRO A 42 0.43 5.15 -39.42
N THR A 43 1.57 5.62 -39.93
CA THR A 43 2.87 5.40 -39.32
C THR A 43 3.03 6.30 -38.09
N TYR A 44 2.77 5.77 -36.90
CA TYR A 44 3.19 6.44 -35.66
C TYR A 44 4.71 6.39 -35.55
N GLY A 45 5.34 7.56 -35.40
CA GLY A 45 6.74 7.65 -35.00
C GLY A 45 6.92 7.26 -33.53
N PRO A 46 8.15 6.93 -33.09
CA PRO A 46 8.42 6.71 -31.66
C PRO A 46 8.14 8.00 -30.86
N PRO A 47 7.70 7.88 -29.60
CA PRO A 47 7.49 9.04 -28.73
C PRO A 47 8.82 9.78 -28.49
N PRO A 48 8.77 11.11 -28.22
CA PRO A 48 9.95 11.85 -27.80
C PRO A 48 10.47 11.31 -26.45
N PRO A 49 11.79 11.34 -26.19
CA PRO A 49 12.34 10.89 -24.93
C PRO A 49 11.86 11.78 -23.77
N GLU A 50 11.38 11.16 -22.70
CA GLU A 50 10.97 11.88 -21.49
C GLU A 50 12.20 12.50 -20.81
N THR A 51 12.18 13.82 -20.65
CA THR A 51 13.10 14.50 -19.73
C THR A 51 12.71 14.17 -18.30
N PRO A 52 13.63 13.67 -17.44
CA PRO A 52 13.32 13.35 -16.06
C PRO A 52 12.70 14.54 -15.32
N ALA A 53 11.55 14.31 -14.68
CA ALA A 53 10.96 15.29 -13.78
C ALA A 53 11.92 15.52 -12.60
N GLY A 54 12.29 16.78 -12.37
CA GLY A 54 13.09 17.15 -11.19
C GLY A 54 12.32 16.87 -9.89
N PRO A 55 13.03 16.59 -8.77
CA PRO A 55 12.38 16.28 -7.50
C PRO A 55 11.47 17.42 -7.04
N ALA A 56 10.31 17.07 -6.47
CA ALA A 56 9.28 18.01 -6.07
C ALA A 56 9.83 19.08 -5.10
N GLN A 57 9.69 20.35 -5.48
CA GLN A 57 10.04 21.49 -4.64
C GLN A 57 8.90 21.73 -3.63
N TYR A 58 9.14 21.44 -2.36
CA TYR A 58 8.22 21.83 -1.29
C TYR A 58 8.16 23.37 -1.14
N PRO A 59 6.98 23.97 -0.93
CA PRO A 59 6.88 25.40 -0.68
C PRO A 59 7.51 25.77 0.67
N PRO A 60 8.11 26.98 0.82
CA PRO A 60 8.73 27.40 2.06
C PRO A 60 7.69 27.63 3.16
N VAL A 61 8.02 27.20 4.38
CA VAL A 61 7.19 27.40 5.58
C VAL A 61 7.14 28.90 5.92
N PRO A 62 5.96 29.51 6.14
CA PRO A 62 5.87 30.91 6.55
C PRO A 62 6.46 31.13 7.95
N PRO A 63 7.01 32.33 8.25
CA PRO A 63 7.58 32.62 9.56
C PRO A 63 6.52 32.58 10.65
N LYS A 64 6.91 32.15 11.86
CA LYS A 64 6.04 32.19 13.04
C LYS A 64 5.77 33.64 13.42
N HIS A 65 4.52 33.95 13.75
CA HIS A 65 4.18 35.15 14.50
C HIS A 65 4.31 34.85 15.99
N ASP A 66 5.02 35.72 16.72
CA ASP A 66 5.04 35.71 18.18
C ASP A 66 3.80 36.43 18.73
N GLU A 67 3.07 35.77 19.62
CA GLU A 67 2.03 36.36 20.47
C GLU A 67 2.26 35.86 21.92
N PRO A 68 1.89 36.63 22.96
CA PRO A 68 2.64 36.64 24.22
C PRO A 68 2.25 35.56 25.24
N HIS A 69 3.24 35.13 26.03
CA HIS A 69 3.04 34.20 27.14
C HIS A 69 2.21 34.78 28.29
N THR A 70 1.03 34.24 28.54
CA THR A 70 0.33 34.37 29.83
C THR A 70 0.87 33.34 30.83
N PRO A 71 1.25 33.72 32.06
CA PRO A 71 1.77 32.77 33.05
C PRO A 71 0.66 31.86 33.60
N ILE A 72 0.90 30.56 33.60
CA ILE A 72 -0.02 29.55 34.16
C ILE A 72 0.15 29.50 35.69
N ALA A 73 -0.96 29.44 36.42
CA ALA A 73 -0.96 29.38 37.88
C ALA A 73 -0.51 28.00 38.42
N SER A 74 0.20 28.00 39.55
CA SER A 74 0.71 26.79 40.20
C SER A 74 -0.40 25.84 40.65
N ALA A 75 -0.26 24.55 40.34
CA ALA A 75 -1.21 23.52 40.74
C ALA A 75 -1.21 23.26 42.27
N PRO A 76 -2.39 23.02 42.89
CA PRO A 76 -2.47 22.63 44.30
C PRO A 76 -1.99 21.20 44.52
N LYS A 77 -1.45 20.92 45.72
CA LYS A 77 -1.06 19.55 46.11
C LYS A 77 -2.31 18.68 46.37
N PRO A 78 -2.40 17.45 45.86
CA PRO A 78 -3.47 16.53 46.21
C PRO A 78 -3.33 16.04 47.66
N ASN A 79 -4.45 15.93 48.36
CA ASN A 79 -4.56 15.25 49.66
C ASN A 79 -5.12 13.83 49.44
N ALA A 80 -4.68 12.85 50.21
CA ALA A 80 -4.86 11.43 49.88
C ALA A 80 -5.95 10.74 50.71
N THR A 81 -7.20 10.80 50.23
CA THR A 81 -8.30 9.94 50.72
C THR A 81 -9.27 9.59 49.59
N GLU A 82 -9.67 8.32 49.50
CA GLU A 82 -10.84 7.77 48.79
C GLU A 82 -11.17 8.31 47.36
N CYS A 83 -10.59 7.68 46.34
CA CYS A 83 -11.36 7.24 45.16
C CYS A 83 -10.65 6.07 44.43
N GLY A 84 -11.41 5.18 43.79
CA GLY A 84 -10.88 4.05 43.03
C GLY A 84 -10.56 4.43 41.58
N CYS A 85 -9.30 4.76 41.29
CA CYS A 85 -8.86 5.12 39.94
C CYS A 85 -8.22 3.94 39.21
N THR A 86 -8.75 3.59 38.02
CA THR A 86 -8.03 2.73 37.07
C THR A 86 -6.99 3.57 36.33
N THR A 87 -5.71 3.27 36.51
CA THR A 87 -4.62 4.02 35.86
C THR A 87 -4.47 3.59 34.41
N TYR A 88 -4.84 4.48 33.47
CA TYR A 88 -4.46 4.37 32.06
C TYR A 88 -3.16 5.13 31.80
N THR A 89 -2.11 4.43 31.37
CA THR A 89 -0.81 5.02 31.04
C THR A 89 -0.75 5.36 29.55
N THR A 90 -1.21 6.56 29.17
CA THR A 90 -1.09 7.06 27.80
C THR A 90 0.34 7.55 27.51
N TYR A 91 1.10 6.78 26.74
CA TYR A 91 2.42 7.20 26.25
C TYR A 91 2.30 8.18 25.08
N TRP A 92 2.61 9.45 25.33
CA TRP A 92 2.72 10.47 24.28
C TRP A 92 4.12 10.45 23.66
N TYR A 93 4.23 9.95 22.44
CA TYR A 93 5.44 10.05 21.62
C TYR A 93 5.47 11.42 20.92
N GLY A 94 6.45 12.24 21.29
CA GLY A 94 6.68 13.54 20.63
C GLY A 94 7.22 13.39 19.20
N THR A 95 7.10 14.44 18.40
CA THR A 95 7.63 14.48 17.02
C THR A 95 9.13 14.18 16.98
N PRO A 96 9.61 13.37 16.02
CA PRO A 96 11.02 12.96 15.96
C PRO A 96 11.95 14.14 15.70
N THR A 97 12.86 14.41 16.65
CA THR A 97 13.90 15.43 16.51
C THR A 97 15.00 14.94 15.60
N MET A 98 15.13 15.54 14.41
CA MET A 98 16.25 15.29 13.50
C MET A 98 17.59 15.70 14.14
N VAL A 99 18.49 14.75 14.33
CA VAL A 99 19.86 15.01 14.81
C VAL A 99 20.71 15.53 13.65
N PRO A 100 21.36 16.70 13.75
CA PRO A 100 22.17 17.24 12.66
C PRO A 100 23.35 16.33 12.29
N ILE A 101 23.48 16.00 11.01
CA ILE A 101 24.63 15.28 10.47
C ILE A 101 25.85 16.23 10.54
N LEU A 102 26.89 15.82 11.28
CA LEU A 102 28.15 16.56 11.35
C LEU A 102 28.88 16.46 10.00
N THR A 103 28.83 17.52 9.21
CA THR A 103 29.57 17.64 7.95
C THR A 103 31.06 17.77 8.23
N SER A 104 31.84 16.79 7.76
CA SER A 104 33.31 16.85 7.85
C SER A 104 33.85 17.91 6.89
N SER A 105 34.14 19.10 7.42
CA SER A 105 34.76 20.19 6.68
C SER A 105 36.28 20.02 6.66
N SER A 106 36.83 19.66 5.50
CA SER A 106 38.27 19.53 5.28
C SER A 106 38.98 20.89 5.24
N SER A 107 39.29 21.47 6.40
CA SER A 107 40.01 22.74 6.52
C SER A 107 41.53 22.54 6.59
N SER A 108 42.21 22.71 5.46
CA SER A 108 43.67 22.66 5.37
C SER A 108 44.33 23.78 6.20
N THR A 109 45.02 23.43 7.29
CA THR A 109 45.86 24.37 8.04
C THR A 109 47.27 23.81 8.23
N SER A 110 48.23 24.40 7.52
CA SER A 110 49.64 24.11 7.72
C SER A 110 50.19 24.84 8.96
N LYS A 111 50.94 24.13 9.81
CA LYS A 111 51.88 24.75 10.75
C LYS A 111 52.97 23.79 11.23
N THR A 112 54.16 24.02 10.68
CA THR A 112 55.46 24.11 11.37
C THR A 112 55.77 23.11 12.48
N SER A 113 56.74 22.24 12.20
CA SER A 113 57.44 21.41 13.17
C SER A 113 58.08 22.21 14.31
N SER A 114 57.98 21.73 15.54
CA SER A 114 58.89 22.08 16.64
C SER A 114 59.30 20.81 17.39
N SER A 115 60.61 20.61 17.53
CA SER A 115 61.21 19.41 18.10
C SER A 115 61.42 19.55 19.60
N THR A 116 61.03 18.53 20.38
CA THR A 116 61.57 18.32 21.73
C THR A 116 61.95 16.87 21.92
N THR A 117 63.26 16.59 21.90
CA THR A 117 63.82 15.27 22.18
C THR A 117 63.69 14.94 23.67
N LYS A 118 63.16 13.75 24.00
CA LYS A 118 63.49 13.07 25.27
C LYS A 118 63.77 11.59 25.05
N THR A 119 65.06 11.27 25.04
CA THR A 119 65.58 9.92 25.18
C THR A 119 65.32 9.41 26.61
N SER A 120 64.74 8.22 26.73
CA SER A 120 64.93 7.33 27.88
C SER A 120 64.99 5.89 27.38
N SER A 121 65.89 5.11 27.94
CA SER A 121 66.26 3.76 27.49
C SER A 121 65.82 2.68 28.49
N SER A 122 66.27 1.43 28.29
CA SER A 122 65.99 0.21 29.10
C SER A 122 64.61 -0.45 28.86
N THR A 123 64.47 -1.78 28.86
CA THR A 123 65.48 -2.86 28.75
C THR A 123 64.91 -4.12 28.10
N THR A 124 65.80 -4.85 27.42
CA THR A 124 65.69 -6.20 26.86
C THR A 124 64.80 -7.20 27.62
N LYS A 125 63.96 -7.95 26.89
CA LYS A 125 63.84 -9.40 27.12
C LYS A 125 63.44 -10.17 25.85
N THR A 126 64.35 -11.06 25.42
CA THR A 126 64.15 -11.99 24.30
C THR A 126 63.47 -13.26 24.79
N THR A 127 62.49 -13.78 24.04
CA THR A 127 62.19 -15.23 24.03
C THR A 127 61.64 -15.63 22.65
N SER A 128 61.85 -16.88 22.25
CA SER A 128 61.82 -17.29 20.84
C SER A 128 60.72 -18.31 20.52
N SER A 129 60.10 -18.17 19.35
CA SER A 129 59.44 -19.26 18.60
C SER A 129 59.76 -19.05 17.11
N THR A 130 60.59 -19.89 16.50
CA THR A 130 60.33 -21.28 16.06
C THR A 130 59.37 -21.36 14.87
N SER A 131 59.92 -20.94 13.72
CA SER A 131 59.81 -21.59 12.40
C SER A 131 58.60 -22.48 12.08
N LYS A 132 57.94 -22.14 10.97
CA LYS A 132 57.62 -23.12 9.91
C LYS A 132 57.54 -22.45 8.53
N THR A 133 58.54 -22.74 7.70
CA THR A 133 58.53 -22.41 6.27
C THR A 133 57.90 -23.56 5.50
N THR A 134 56.95 -23.28 4.62
CA THR A 134 56.51 -24.21 3.57
C THR A 134 56.60 -23.50 2.22
N SER A 135 57.21 -24.16 1.24
CA SER A 135 57.51 -23.58 -0.07
C SER A 135 57.12 -24.53 -1.19
N SER A 136 56.27 -24.04 -2.11
CA SER A 136 55.97 -24.64 -3.40
C SER A 136 55.80 -23.50 -4.42
N THR A 137 56.85 -23.12 -5.13
CA THR A 137 57.21 -23.73 -6.43
C THR A 137 56.15 -23.46 -7.51
N SER A 138 56.25 -22.30 -8.15
CA SER A 138 55.76 -22.07 -9.51
C SER A 138 56.97 -21.99 -10.46
N LYS A 139 56.92 -22.69 -11.60
CA LYS A 139 58.00 -22.68 -12.60
C LYS A 139 57.73 -21.64 -13.68
N THR A 140 58.76 -20.89 -14.04
CA THR A 140 58.79 -20.07 -15.26
C THR A 140 58.88 -20.94 -16.50
N THR A 141 58.06 -20.64 -17.51
CA THR A 141 58.37 -20.88 -18.93
C THR A 141 57.95 -19.65 -19.72
N SER A 142 58.85 -19.14 -20.56
CA SER A 142 58.73 -17.84 -21.22
C SER A 142 59.18 -17.90 -22.68
N SER A 143 58.33 -17.45 -23.60
CA SER A 143 58.67 -17.06 -24.98
C SER A 143 57.39 -16.64 -25.74
N THR A 144 57.39 -15.80 -26.78
CA THR A 144 58.32 -14.72 -27.19
C THR A 144 57.53 -13.71 -28.03
N SER A 145 57.94 -12.45 -27.99
CA SER A 145 57.35 -11.28 -28.67
C SER A 145 57.17 -11.37 -30.18
N LYS A 146 56.27 -10.52 -30.70
CA LYS A 146 56.52 -9.72 -31.92
C LYS A 146 56.24 -8.24 -31.64
N THR A 147 56.82 -7.36 -32.46
CA THR A 147 57.10 -5.96 -32.11
C THR A 147 56.87 -5.00 -33.28
N SER A 148 56.30 -3.83 -32.98
CA SER A 148 56.44 -2.58 -33.74
C SER A 148 56.23 -1.43 -32.74
N SER A 149 57.23 -0.60 -32.44
CA SER A 149 57.63 0.59 -33.22
C SER A 149 56.54 1.66 -33.24
N SER A 150 56.78 2.94 -32.90
CA SER A 150 58.03 3.71 -33.02
C SER A 150 58.34 4.61 -31.80
N ALA A 151 59.50 5.28 -31.82
CA ALA A 151 60.06 6.05 -30.72
C ALA A 151 59.82 7.58 -30.80
N SER A 152 60.12 8.25 -29.69
CA SER A 152 59.96 9.67 -29.38
C SER A 152 60.53 10.68 -30.40
N LYS A 153 59.97 11.89 -30.39
CA LYS A 153 60.77 13.12 -30.50
C LYS A 153 60.15 14.29 -29.72
N THR A 154 61.00 15.03 -29.02
CA THR A 154 60.66 16.18 -28.19
C THR A 154 60.48 17.43 -29.05
N SER A 155 59.51 18.29 -28.72
CA SER A 155 59.62 19.73 -28.95
C SER A 155 58.81 20.51 -27.92
N SER A 156 59.22 21.75 -27.66
CA SER A 156 58.59 22.67 -26.70
C SER A 156 57.35 23.35 -27.26
N THR A 157 56.37 23.65 -26.42
CA THR A 157 55.32 24.64 -26.72
C THR A 157 55.07 25.52 -25.48
N THR A 158 54.85 26.81 -25.73
CA THR A 158 54.83 27.88 -24.72
C THR A 158 53.52 27.97 -23.94
N THR A 159 53.60 28.31 -22.65
CA THR A 159 52.45 28.70 -21.82
C THR A 159 51.77 29.97 -22.39
N SER A 160 50.52 29.84 -22.83
CA SER A 160 49.66 30.98 -23.16
C SER A 160 48.60 31.19 -22.07
N THR A 161 48.60 32.35 -21.42
CA THR A 161 47.62 32.70 -20.38
C THR A 161 46.23 33.00 -20.98
N PRO A 162 45.13 32.57 -20.32
CA PRO A 162 43.79 33.04 -20.69
C PRO A 162 43.64 34.55 -20.47
N LYS A 163 43.01 35.23 -21.44
CA LYS A 163 42.67 36.65 -21.36
C LYS A 163 41.48 36.87 -20.41
N PRO A 164 41.45 37.94 -19.58
CA PRO A 164 40.29 38.25 -18.75
C PRO A 164 39.04 38.53 -19.60
N SER A 165 37.92 37.91 -19.26
CA SER A 165 36.59 38.20 -19.79
C SER A 165 35.81 39.10 -18.83
N THR A 166 35.39 40.27 -19.30
CA THR A 166 34.59 41.23 -18.52
C THR A 166 33.23 40.64 -18.11
N PRO A 167 32.72 40.87 -16.89
CA PRO A 167 31.35 40.51 -16.53
C PRO A 167 30.32 41.20 -17.42
N ALA A 168 29.22 40.50 -17.73
CA ALA A 168 28.09 41.06 -18.47
C ALA A 168 27.28 42.04 -17.57
N ALA A 169 26.69 43.07 -18.19
CA ALA A 169 25.84 44.03 -17.48
C ALA A 169 24.51 43.39 -17.02
N PRO A 170 23.93 43.83 -15.88
CA PRO A 170 22.65 43.31 -15.40
C PRO A 170 21.48 43.69 -16.33
N PRO A 171 20.43 42.85 -16.40
CA PRO A 171 19.26 43.14 -17.23
C PRO A 171 18.49 44.37 -16.73
N LYS A 172 17.94 45.15 -17.68
CA LYS A 172 17.12 46.32 -17.41
C LYS A 172 15.76 45.92 -16.81
N PRO A 173 15.24 46.62 -15.78
CA PRO A 173 13.90 46.37 -15.26
C PRO A 173 12.80 46.51 -16.32
N ALA A 174 11.80 45.63 -16.26
CA ALA A 174 10.58 45.75 -17.04
C ALA A 174 9.71 46.93 -16.53
N PRO A 175 8.93 47.59 -17.40
CA PRO A 175 7.98 48.61 -16.95
C PRO A 175 6.86 47.97 -16.09
N PRO A 176 6.27 48.71 -15.14
CA PRO A 176 5.19 48.19 -14.30
C PRO A 176 3.94 47.87 -15.14
N ALA A 177 3.28 46.76 -14.81
CA ALA A 177 1.99 46.41 -15.42
C ALA A 177 0.92 47.45 -15.07
N GLN A 178 0.09 47.81 -16.04
CA GLN A 178 -1.03 48.73 -15.82
C GLN A 178 -2.15 48.02 -15.07
N SER A 179 -2.72 48.69 -14.06
CA SER A 179 -3.88 48.19 -13.32
C SER A 179 -5.08 47.98 -14.25
N PRO A 180 -5.87 46.91 -14.09
CA PRO A 180 -7.12 46.75 -14.83
C PRO A 180 -8.11 47.87 -14.46
N PRO A 181 -9.02 48.26 -15.38
CA PRO A 181 -10.04 49.26 -15.09
C PRO A 181 -10.99 48.79 -13.97
N PRO A 182 -11.60 49.71 -13.21
CA PRO A 182 -12.56 49.36 -12.17
C PRO A 182 -13.76 48.65 -12.77
N LYS A 183 -14.20 47.55 -12.14
CA LYS A 183 -15.46 46.89 -12.49
C LYS A 183 -16.63 47.78 -12.09
N ASP A 184 -17.62 47.93 -12.95
CA ASP A 184 -18.85 48.66 -12.65
C ASP A 184 -19.53 48.09 -11.39
N ALA A 185 -20.03 48.99 -10.56
CA ALA A 185 -20.71 48.64 -9.31
C ALA A 185 -22.07 48.00 -9.60
N VAL A 186 -22.11 46.68 -9.71
CA VAL A 186 -23.36 45.91 -9.80
C VAL A 186 -24.19 46.20 -8.55
N LYS A 187 -25.24 46.99 -8.72
CA LYS A 187 -26.19 47.34 -7.66
C LYS A 187 -26.77 46.05 -7.06
N PRO A 188 -26.79 45.87 -5.73
CA PRO A 188 -27.39 44.69 -5.12
C PRO A 188 -28.88 44.61 -5.48
N PRO A 189 -29.42 43.40 -5.73
CA PRO A 189 -30.84 43.22 -5.96
C PRO A 189 -31.64 43.67 -4.72
N PRO A 190 -32.88 44.16 -4.89
CA PRO A 190 -33.74 44.49 -3.76
C PRO A 190 -34.02 43.24 -2.91
N PRO A 191 -34.22 43.37 -1.59
CA PRO A 191 -34.59 42.24 -0.74
C PRO A 191 -35.91 41.64 -1.20
N PRO A 192 -36.11 40.31 -1.05
CA PRO A 192 -37.38 39.68 -1.38
C PRO A 192 -38.52 40.26 -0.52
N PRO A 193 -39.75 40.36 -1.04
CA PRO A 193 -40.89 40.83 -0.28
C PRO A 193 -41.13 39.94 0.94
N ALA A 194 -41.48 40.55 2.07
CA ALA A 194 -41.75 39.83 3.31
C ALA A 194 -42.88 38.80 3.13
N PRO A 195 -42.78 37.60 3.74
CA PRO A 195 -43.76 36.54 3.55
C PRO A 195 -45.14 36.98 4.02
N SER A 196 -46.11 36.97 3.09
CA SER A 196 -47.50 37.28 3.40
C SER A 196 -48.07 36.23 4.36
N LYS A 197 -48.72 36.72 5.41
CA LYS A 197 -49.32 35.91 6.48
C LYS A 197 -50.28 34.86 5.88
N PRO A 198 -50.13 33.56 6.17
CA PRO A 198 -51.03 32.54 5.66
C PRO A 198 -52.50 32.81 6.05
N PRO A 199 -53.46 32.63 5.13
CA PRO A 199 -54.88 32.66 5.50
C PRO A 199 -55.19 31.48 6.45
N ALA A 200 -56.14 31.69 7.36
CA ALA A 200 -56.54 30.65 8.31
C ALA A 200 -57.14 29.43 7.57
N LYS A 201 -56.70 28.22 7.94
CA LYS A 201 -57.27 26.98 7.41
C LYS A 201 -58.73 26.86 7.88
N PRO A 202 -59.69 26.51 7.00
CA PRO A 202 -61.04 26.12 7.42
C PRO A 202 -61.00 24.94 8.39
N GLU A 203 -61.93 24.93 9.35
CA GLU A 203 -62.11 23.85 10.30
C GLU A 203 -62.70 22.62 9.60
N GLU A 204 -62.08 21.45 9.79
CA GLU A 204 -62.32 20.25 9.00
C GLU A 204 -62.98 19.17 9.87
N ALA A 205 -64.05 18.56 9.37
CA ALA A 205 -64.89 17.63 10.13
C ALA A 205 -64.11 16.37 10.58
N PRO A 206 -64.46 15.75 11.73
CA PRO A 206 -63.70 14.65 12.31
C PRO A 206 -63.73 13.39 11.44
N SER A 207 -62.55 12.92 11.04
CA SER A 207 -62.35 11.66 10.32
C SER A 207 -62.53 10.42 11.22
N PRO A 208 -62.94 9.27 10.66
CA PRO A 208 -63.08 8.02 11.42
C PRO A 208 -61.74 7.48 11.92
N PRO A 209 -61.73 6.64 12.99
CA PRO A 209 -60.51 6.18 13.63
C PRO A 209 -59.65 5.28 12.71
N PRO A 210 -58.30 5.37 12.81
CA PRO A 210 -57.39 4.61 11.95
C PRO A 210 -57.38 3.11 12.25
N LYS A 211 -57.22 2.31 11.20
CA LYS A 211 -57.01 0.86 11.27
C LYS A 211 -55.58 0.58 11.80
N PRO A 212 -55.33 -0.50 12.58
CA PRO A 212 -54.01 -0.77 13.14
C PRO A 212 -52.91 -0.85 12.06
N ALA A 213 -51.78 -0.20 12.32
CA ALA A 213 -50.63 -0.22 11.43
C ALA A 213 -49.90 -1.58 11.51
N PRO A 214 -49.26 -2.05 10.41
CA PRO A 214 -48.34 -3.18 10.47
C PRO A 214 -47.19 -2.89 11.44
N GLN A 215 -46.87 -3.87 12.28
CA GLN A 215 -45.72 -3.80 13.17
C GLN A 215 -44.42 -3.85 12.33
N PRO A 216 -43.43 -2.96 12.57
CA PRO A 216 -42.15 -3.04 11.86
C PRO A 216 -41.45 -4.37 12.15
N GLU A 217 -41.06 -5.09 11.10
CA GLU A 217 -40.19 -6.26 11.26
C GLU A 217 -38.84 -5.81 11.83
N THR A 218 -38.37 -6.49 12.87
CA THR A 218 -37.06 -6.24 13.48
C THR A 218 -35.95 -6.49 12.44
N PRO A 219 -34.96 -5.59 12.31
CA PRO A 219 -33.78 -5.86 11.49
C PRO A 219 -33.16 -7.20 11.88
N LYS A 220 -32.84 -8.03 10.88
CA LYS A 220 -32.14 -9.30 11.11
C LYS A 220 -30.80 -9.02 11.78
N SER A 221 -30.44 -9.85 12.75
CA SER A 221 -29.17 -9.76 13.48
C SER A 221 -27.98 -9.69 12.52
N PRO A 222 -26.88 -8.99 12.89
CA PRO A 222 -25.69 -8.92 12.04
C PRO A 222 -25.20 -10.32 11.69
N VAL A 223 -24.78 -10.48 10.42
CA VAL A 223 -24.15 -11.72 9.93
C VAL A 223 -22.91 -11.99 10.79
N SER A 224 -22.72 -13.25 11.21
CA SER A 224 -21.54 -13.64 11.96
C SER A 224 -20.26 -13.28 11.18
N PRO A 225 -19.18 -12.84 11.84
CA PRO A 225 -17.93 -12.53 11.16
C PRO A 225 -17.40 -13.76 10.39
N PRO A 226 -16.54 -13.55 9.37
CA PRO A 226 -15.89 -14.64 8.64
C PRO A 226 -15.34 -15.69 9.60
N GLY A 227 -15.57 -16.97 9.29
CA GLY A 227 -15.29 -18.07 10.22
C GLY A 227 -13.85 -18.05 10.69
N ALA A 228 -13.66 -17.90 12.01
CA ALA A 228 -12.37 -17.63 12.61
C ALA A 228 -11.28 -18.59 12.09
N PRO A 229 -10.12 -18.07 11.66
CA PRO A 229 -9.10 -18.87 10.98
C PRO A 229 -8.61 -20.01 11.87
N THR A 230 -8.48 -21.20 11.28
CA THR A 230 -8.16 -22.43 11.99
C THR A 230 -6.66 -22.51 12.31
N GLY A 231 -6.23 -21.76 13.33
CA GLY A 231 -4.86 -21.77 13.85
C GLY A 231 -4.23 -20.39 13.94
N ASP A 232 -2.90 -20.40 13.96
CA ASP A 232 -1.99 -19.26 14.10
C ASP A 232 -1.62 -18.58 12.76
N LYS A 233 -2.11 -19.08 11.63
CA LYS A 233 -1.76 -18.59 10.28
C LYS A 233 -3.02 -18.28 9.46
N TRP A 234 -3.58 -17.09 9.68
CA TRP A 234 -4.74 -16.63 8.92
C TRP A 234 -4.38 -16.35 7.45
N ALA A 235 -3.65 -15.27 7.21
CA ALA A 235 -3.42 -14.74 5.87
C ALA A 235 -1.92 -14.54 5.57
N MET A 236 -1.55 -14.71 4.31
CA MET A 236 -0.28 -14.29 3.73
C MET A 236 -0.57 -13.24 2.65
N THR A 237 0.22 -12.17 2.57
CA THR A 237 0.08 -11.20 1.48
C THR A 237 0.79 -11.69 0.21
N TYR A 238 0.18 -11.40 -0.94
CA TYR A 238 0.62 -11.89 -2.23
C TYR A 238 0.46 -10.83 -3.32
N THR A 239 1.52 -10.64 -4.09
CA THR A 239 1.59 -9.84 -5.31
C THR A 239 1.70 -10.82 -6.49
N PRO A 240 0.78 -10.80 -7.48
CA PRO A 240 0.83 -11.68 -8.66
C PRO A 240 1.88 -11.19 -9.68
N TYR A 241 3.02 -10.71 -9.20
CA TYR A 241 4.06 -10.07 -10.01
C TYR A 241 5.32 -10.94 -10.07
N THR A 242 6.05 -10.83 -11.17
CA THR A 242 7.40 -11.37 -11.33
C THR A 242 8.43 -10.45 -10.65
N ALA A 243 9.67 -10.91 -10.49
CA ALA A 243 10.74 -10.16 -9.82
C ALA A 243 11.08 -8.81 -10.51
N ASP A 244 10.80 -8.69 -11.81
CA ASP A 244 10.93 -7.47 -12.61
C ASP A 244 9.65 -6.62 -12.70
N GLY A 245 8.58 -7.00 -11.99
CA GLY A 245 7.32 -6.24 -11.90
C GLY A 245 6.33 -6.49 -13.05
N GLY A 246 6.57 -7.50 -13.89
CA GLY A 246 5.59 -8.01 -14.84
C GLY A 246 4.52 -8.88 -14.15
N CYS A 247 3.48 -9.28 -14.88
CA CYS A 247 2.44 -10.17 -14.35
C CYS A 247 2.88 -11.64 -14.42
N LYS A 248 2.72 -12.39 -13.32
CA LYS A 248 2.82 -13.86 -13.31
C LYS A 248 1.69 -14.49 -14.15
N SER A 249 1.98 -15.63 -14.78
CA SER A 249 0.98 -16.45 -15.47
C SER A 249 0.05 -17.17 -14.49
N ALA A 250 -1.10 -17.65 -15.00
CA ALA A 250 -2.06 -18.40 -14.18
C ALA A 250 -1.46 -19.68 -13.54
N ASP A 251 -0.51 -20.33 -14.22
CA ASP A 251 0.17 -21.52 -13.67
C ASP A 251 1.17 -21.14 -12.57
N GLU A 252 1.91 -20.04 -12.70
CA GLU A 252 2.77 -19.51 -11.63
C GLU A 252 1.94 -19.10 -10.40
N VAL A 253 0.86 -18.35 -10.61
CA VAL A 253 -0.09 -17.98 -9.54
C VAL A 253 -0.68 -19.24 -8.86
N SER A 254 -1.03 -20.27 -9.63
CA SER A 254 -1.52 -21.54 -9.08
C SER A 254 -0.47 -22.24 -8.21
N ASN A 255 0.79 -22.28 -8.65
CA ASN A 255 1.90 -22.86 -7.88
C ASN A 255 2.17 -22.08 -6.58
N ASP A 256 2.16 -20.75 -6.64
CA ASP A 256 2.34 -19.88 -5.46
C ASP A 256 1.23 -20.08 -4.43
N ILE A 257 -0.03 -20.15 -4.88
CA ILE A 257 -1.18 -20.32 -3.99
C ILE A 257 -1.22 -21.72 -3.37
N ASN A 258 -0.79 -22.76 -4.10
CA ASN A 258 -0.52 -24.08 -3.52
C ASN A 258 0.63 -24.03 -2.49
N SER A 259 1.70 -23.29 -2.76
CA SER A 259 2.82 -23.09 -1.84
C SER A 259 2.35 -22.41 -0.54
N ILE A 260 1.62 -21.29 -0.62
CA ILE A 260 1.04 -20.61 0.55
C ILE A 260 0.10 -21.53 1.34
N LYS A 261 -0.74 -22.33 0.66
CA LYS A 261 -1.64 -23.27 1.31
C LYS A 261 -0.90 -24.39 2.06
N SER A 262 0.14 -24.96 1.44
CA SER A 262 0.99 -25.99 2.08
C SER A 262 1.75 -25.48 3.31
N LYS A 263 2.02 -24.17 3.37
CA LYS A 263 2.61 -23.46 4.53
C LYS A 263 1.63 -23.24 5.69
N GLY A 264 0.39 -23.71 5.54
CA GLY A 264 -0.62 -23.75 6.61
C GLY A 264 -1.49 -22.50 6.71
N PHE A 265 -1.46 -21.60 5.72
CA PHE A 265 -2.33 -20.42 5.70
C PHE A 265 -3.75 -20.76 5.22
N SER A 266 -4.78 -20.15 5.82
CA SER A 266 -6.17 -20.32 5.35
C SER A 266 -6.50 -19.40 4.17
N THR A 267 -5.83 -18.25 4.08
CA THR A 267 -6.26 -17.07 3.31
C THR A 267 -5.08 -16.41 2.60
N VAL A 268 -5.33 -15.77 1.46
CA VAL A 268 -4.37 -14.90 0.78
C VAL A 268 -4.92 -13.47 0.72
N ARG A 269 -4.06 -12.46 0.91
CA ARG A 269 -4.40 -11.05 0.67
C ARG A 269 -3.77 -10.56 -0.62
N ILE A 270 -4.58 -10.03 -1.53
CA ILE A 270 -4.12 -9.34 -2.75
C ILE A 270 -4.55 -7.87 -2.72
N TYR A 271 -3.86 -7.01 -3.47
CA TYR A 271 -3.94 -5.55 -3.29
C TYR A 271 -4.84 -4.83 -4.29
N ALA A 272 -5.01 -5.39 -5.48
CA ALA A 272 -5.72 -4.81 -6.62
C ALA A 272 -6.34 -5.92 -7.48
N THR A 273 -7.03 -5.53 -8.55
CA THR A 273 -7.54 -6.47 -9.58
C THR A 273 -6.65 -6.57 -10.82
N ASP A 274 -5.43 -6.02 -10.79
CA ASP A 274 -4.50 -6.06 -11.92
C ASP A 274 -3.82 -7.43 -12.04
N CYS A 275 -3.07 -7.63 -13.13
CA CYS A 275 -2.51 -8.94 -13.51
C CYS A 275 -3.52 -10.11 -13.50
N GLN A 276 -4.80 -9.80 -13.72
CA GLN A 276 -5.93 -10.72 -13.59
C GLN A 276 -5.97 -11.39 -12.20
N GLY A 277 -5.62 -10.65 -11.14
CA GLY A 277 -5.49 -11.17 -9.78
C GLY A 277 -6.79 -11.79 -9.25
N ALA A 278 -7.93 -11.17 -9.54
CA ALA A 278 -9.23 -11.72 -9.19
C ALA A 278 -9.50 -13.06 -9.90
N GLU A 279 -9.17 -13.18 -11.20
CA GLU A 279 -9.35 -14.39 -12.00
C GLU A 279 -8.38 -15.51 -11.60
N ASN A 280 -7.08 -15.23 -11.66
CA ASN A 280 -6.02 -16.23 -11.52
C ASN A 280 -5.87 -16.70 -10.07
N VAL A 281 -5.79 -15.76 -9.12
CA VAL A 281 -5.72 -16.10 -7.69
C VAL A 281 -7.05 -16.68 -7.23
N GLY A 282 -8.18 -16.15 -7.71
CA GLY A 282 -9.50 -16.68 -7.41
C GLY A 282 -9.69 -18.12 -7.90
N ALA A 283 -9.28 -18.45 -9.12
CA ALA A 283 -9.33 -19.81 -9.66
C ALA A 283 -8.45 -20.77 -8.83
N ALA A 284 -7.23 -20.37 -8.49
CA ALA A 284 -6.32 -21.17 -7.66
C ALA A 284 -6.89 -21.40 -6.25
N CYS A 285 -7.37 -20.35 -5.57
CA CYS A 285 -7.99 -20.46 -4.25
C CYS A 285 -9.24 -21.36 -4.25
N LYS A 286 -10.10 -21.20 -5.27
CA LYS A 286 -11.33 -22.00 -5.47
C LYS A 286 -11.03 -23.48 -5.69
N ALA A 287 -9.94 -23.81 -6.40
CA ALA A 287 -9.52 -25.19 -6.64
C ALA A 287 -9.05 -25.92 -5.36
N ILE A 288 -8.48 -25.21 -4.39
CA ILE A 288 -7.87 -25.81 -3.18
C ILE A 288 -8.57 -25.45 -1.85
N GLY A 289 -9.76 -24.83 -1.93
CA GLY A 289 -10.54 -24.45 -0.74
C GLY A 289 -9.87 -23.38 0.13
N MET A 290 -9.09 -22.50 -0.49
CA MET A 290 -8.44 -21.36 0.17
C MET A 290 -9.30 -20.10 0.06
N LYS A 291 -9.08 -19.14 0.97
CA LYS A 291 -9.85 -17.90 1.08
C LYS A 291 -9.06 -16.68 0.59
N MET A 292 -9.76 -15.57 0.34
CA MET A 292 -9.19 -14.34 -0.19
C MET A 292 -9.61 -13.10 0.63
N ILE A 293 -8.67 -12.18 0.82
CA ILE A 293 -8.90 -10.78 1.14
C ILE A 293 -8.59 -10.00 -0.14
N LEU A 294 -9.56 -9.23 -0.64
CA LEU A 294 -9.44 -8.48 -1.90
C LEU A 294 -9.18 -7.00 -1.63
N GLY A 295 -8.10 -6.47 -2.16
CA GLY A 295 -7.81 -5.04 -2.17
C GLY A 295 -8.43 -4.33 -3.39
N ILE A 296 -8.78 -3.06 -3.19
CA ILE A 296 -9.07 -2.08 -4.25
C ILE A 296 -8.03 -0.98 -4.09
N PHE A 297 -7.00 -0.95 -4.93
CA PHE A 297 -5.85 -0.08 -4.74
C PHE A 297 -6.13 1.37 -5.16
N ILE A 298 -5.65 2.33 -4.35
CA ILE A 298 -5.79 3.77 -4.59
C ILE A 298 -4.39 4.38 -4.59
N ASP A 299 -3.97 4.94 -5.72
CA ASP A 299 -2.65 5.52 -5.94
C ASP A 299 -2.73 6.85 -6.71
N GLY A 300 -1.60 7.31 -7.26
CA GLY A 300 -1.52 8.54 -8.07
C GLY A 300 -2.39 8.58 -9.34
N LYS A 301 -3.03 7.48 -9.75
CA LYS A 301 -4.07 7.46 -10.80
C LYS A 301 -5.40 8.04 -10.30
N GLY A 302 -5.56 8.19 -8.99
CA GLY A 302 -6.73 8.76 -8.33
C GLY A 302 -7.94 7.83 -8.30
N MET A 303 -9.03 8.32 -7.70
CA MET A 303 -10.21 7.51 -7.37
C MET A 303 -10.87 6.82 -8.58
N GLY A 304 -10.74 7.33 -9.81
CA GLY A 304 -11.31 6.71 -11.01
C GLY A 304 -10.88 5.24 -11.18
N ALA A 305 -9.58 4.98 -11.08
CA ALA A 305 -9.03 3.62 -11.17
C ALA A 305 -9.48 2.69 -10.02
N ALA A 306 -9.90 3.25 -8.88
CA ALA A 306 -10.48 2.48 -7.78
C ALA A 306 -11.96 2.14 -8.03
N HIS A 307 -12.73 3.01 -8.70
CA HIS A 307 -14.08 2.69 -9.16
C HIS A 307 -14.04 1.63 -10.27
N ASP A 308 -13.06 1.66 -11.17
CA ASP A 308 -12.88 0.61 -12.20
C ASP A 308 -12.62 -0.77 -11.56
N GLN A 309 -11.74 -0.84 -10.56
CA GLN A 309 -11.49 -2.06 -9.77
C GLN A 309 -12.74 -2.51 -8.99
N LEU A 310 -13.48 -1.60 -8.36
CA LEU A 310 -14.74 -1.88 -7.67
C LEU A 310 -15.79 -2.47 -8.63
N ASN A 311 -15.97 -1.84 -9.79
CA ASN A 311 -16.87 -2.31 -10.84
C ASN A 311 -16.44 -3.66 -11.42
N HIS A 312 -15.13 -3.92 -11.52
CA HIS A 312 -14.59 -5.20 -11.93
C HIS A 312 -14.90 -6.31 -10.90
N LEU A 313 -14.66 -6.08 -9.61
CA LEU A 313 -15.04 -7.03 -8.55
C LEU A 313 -16.55 -7.29 -8.52
N ALA A 314 -17.37 -6.25 -8.69
CA ALA A 314 -18.83 -6.35 -8.77
C ALA A 314 -19.33 -7.18 -9.97
N GLN A 315 -18.55 -7.29 -11.05
CA GLN A 315 -18.85 -8.16 -12.20
C GLN A 315 -18.26 -9.57 -12.04
N TRP A 316 -17.08 -9.70 -11.43
CA TRP A 316 -16.37 -10.96 -11.22
C TRP A 316 -17.02 -11.83 -10.12
N GLY A 317 -17.41 -11.22 -9.01
CA GLY A 317 -17.86 -11.91 -7.80
C GLY A 317 -19.18 -12.69 -7.91
N PRO A 318 -20.22 -12.19 -8.62
CA PRO A 318 -21.48 -12.89 -8.86
C PRO A 318 -21.34 -14.27 -9.53
N ASN A 319 -20.22 -14.56 -10.21
CA ASN A 319 -19.97 -15.84 -10.91
C ASN A 319 -19.64 -17.00 -9.95
N GLY A 320 -20.29 -17.04 -8.79
CA GLY A 320 -20.05 -18.00 -7.72
C GLY A 320 -18.66 -17.85 -7.08
N ASN A 321 -18.14 -16.61 -6.98
CA ASN A 321 -16.81 -16.31 -6.46
C ASN A 321 -16.84 -15.70 -5.05
N TRP A 322 -17.90 -14.98 -4.65
CA TRP A 322 -18.02 -14.42 -3.30
C TRP A 322 -17.86 -15.43 -2.15
N GLY A 323 -18.16 -16.72 -2.37
CA GLY A 323 -18.02 -17.76 -1.34
C GLY A 323 -16.58 -18.01 -0.84
N MET A 324 -15.55 -17.47 -1.50
CA MET A 324 -14.16 -17.53 -1.03
C MET A 324 -13.61 -16.19 -0.52
N VAL A 325 -14.36 -15.09 -0.60
CA VAL A 325 -13.91 -13.77 -0.16
C VAL A 325 -14.30 -13.55 1.31
N GLU A 326 -13.30 -13.36 2.18
CA GLU A 326 -13.51 -13.07 3.61
C GLU A 326 -13.66 -11.58 3.90
N MET A 327 -13.01 -10.72 3.10
CA MET A 327 -12.99 -9.27 3.33
C MET A 327 -12.65 -8.52 2.02
N VAL A 328 -13.19 -7.31 1.86
CA VAL A 328 -12.72 -6.34 0.86
C VAL A 328 -12.09 -5.14 1.56
N VAL A 329 -10.95 -4.68 1.07
CA VAL A 329 -10.16 -3.57 1.63
C VAL A 329 -10.04 -2.45 0.60
N ALA A 330 -10.69 -1.31 0.85
CA ALA A 330 -10.61 -0.12 0.03
C ALA A 330 -9.35 0.70 0.38
N GLY A 331 -8.44 0.84 -0.56
CA GLY A 331 -7.13 1.47 -0.37
C GLY A 331 -6.13 0.60 0.39
N ASN A 332 -4.87 1.07 0.39
CA ASN A 332 -3.79 0.50 1.18
C ASN A 332 -2.78 1.61 1.49
N GLU A 333 -2.85 2.18 2.69
CA GLU A 333 -2.06 3.36 3.09
C GLU A 333 -2.28 4.57 2.14
N ALA A 334 -3.50 4.73 1.64
CA ALA A 334 -3.83 5.71 0.61
C ALA A 334 -4.03 7.13 1.18
N ILE A 335 -4.44 7.24 2.45
CA ILE A 335 -4.46 8.51 3.19
C ILE A 335 -3.03 8.88 3.61
N PHE A 336 -2.25 7.91 4.11
CA PHE A 336 -0.84 8.08 4.47
C PHE A 336 0.03 8.51 3.27
N GLY A 337 -0.16 7.87 2.11
CA GLY A 337 0.48 8.21 0.84
C GLY A 337 -0.03 9.50 0.19
N GLY A 338 -1.09 10.12 0.72
CA GLY A 338 -1.66 11.37 0.22
C GLY A 338 -2.44 11.23 -1.10
N PHE A 339 -2.87 10.03 -1.46
CA PHE A 339 -3.65 9.75 -2.69
C PHE A 339 -5.15 10.02 -2.53
N THR A 340 -5.65 10.07 -1.29
CA THR A 340 -7.05 10.41 -0.97
C THR A 340 -7.15 11.01 0.44
N THR A 341 -8.16 11.82 0.72
CA THR A 341 -8.43 12.30 2.09
C THR A 341 -9.35 11.36 2.86
N ALA A 342 -9.31 11.39 4.20
CA ALA A 342 -10.17 10.52 5.02
C ALA A 342 -11.68 10.65 4.73
N PRO A 343 -12.26 11.84 4.43
CA PRO A 343 -13.67 11.94 4.00
C PRO A 343 -13.93 11.32 2.62
N GLU A 344 -13.00 11.41 1.67
CA GLU A 344 -13.12 10.79 0.35
C GLU A 344 -13.04 9.26 0.45
N MET A 345 -12.09 8.74 1.24
CA MET A 345 -12.01 7.33 1.60
C MET A 345 -13.31 6.85 2.27
N ALA A 346 -13.84 7.60 3.22
CA ALA A 346 -15.07 7.22 3.92
C ALA A 346 -16.30 7.16 2.99
N ASN A 347 -16.41 8.11 2.06
CA ASN A 347 -17.43 8.06 1.02
C ASN A 347 -17.26 6.84 0.10
N PHE A 348 -16.03 6.56 -0.33
CA PHE A 348 -15.74 5.41 -1.20
C PHE A 348 -15.98 4.06 -0.51
N ILE A 349 -15.73 3.94 0.80
CA ILE A 349 -16.10 2.74 1.58
C ILE A 349 -17.62 2.54 1.58
N MET A 350 -18.41 3.60 1.77
CA MET A 350 -19.88 3.51 1.72
C MET A 350 -20.39 3.13 0.33
N GLU A 351 -19.80 3.67 -0.74
CA GLU A 351 -20.12 3.31 -2.12
C GLU A 351 -19.74 1.85 -2.42
N ALA A 352 -18.52 1.43 -2.07
CA ALA A 352 -18.05 0.07 -2.26
C ALA A 352 -18.96 -0.95 -1.57
N LYS A 353 -19.41 -0.67 -0.34
CA LYS A 353 -20.39 -1.50 0.38
C LYS A 353 -21.70 -1.62 -0.39
N SER A 354 -22.24 -0.51 -0.87
CA SER A 354 -23.49 -0.48 -1.66
C SER A 354 -23.36 -1.29 -2.97
N VAL A 355 -22.29 -1.06 -3.73
CA VAL A 355 -22.04 -1.72 -5.02
C VAL A 355 -21.78 -3.22 -4.85
N LEU A 356 -20.95 -3.62 -3.89
CA LEU A 356 -20.64 -5.03 -3.61
C LEU A 356 -21.87 -5.77 -3.05
N GLN A 357 -22.68 -5.13 -2.19
CA GLN A 357 -23.93 -5.72 -1.70
C GLN A 357 -24.96 -5.90 -2.83
N ALA A 358 -25.07 -4.94 -3.75
CA ALA A 358 -25.91 -5.08 -4.94
C ALA A 358 -25.41 -6.22 -5.87
N ALA A 359 -24.10 -6.48 -5.90
CA ALA A 359 -23.50 -7.63 -6.56
C ALA A 359 -23.61 -8.95 -5.75
N GLY A 360 -24.22 -8.94 -4.56
CA GLY A 360 -24.45 -10.14 -3.74
C GLY A 360 -23.30 -10.53 -2.81
N TYR A 361 -22.29 -9.68 -2.62
CA TYR A 361 -21.31 -9.84 -1.54
C TYR A 361 -21.96 -9.49 -0.20
N ASN A 362 -21.64 -10.26 0.84
CA ASN A 362 -22.23 -10.10 2.19
C ASN A 362 -21.16 -10.17 3.31
N GLY A 363 -19.87 -10.07 2.94
CA GLY A 363 -18.77 -9.99 3.90
C GLY A 363 -18.42 -8.55 4.27
N PRO A 364 -17.49 -8.34 5.22
CA PRO A 364 -17.07 -7.02 5.65
C PRO A 364 -16.32 -6.25 4.55
N VAL A 365 -16.50 -4.93 4.55
CA VAL A 365 -15.65 -3.96 3.84
C VAL A 365 -14.93 -3.06 4.85
N THR A 366 -13.64 -2.81 4.62
CA THR A 366 -12.81 -1.94 5.46
C THR A 366 -11.81 -1.13 4.62
N THR A 367 -10.91 -0.40 5.27
CA THR A 367 -9.69 0.18 4.69
C THR A 367 -8.47 -0.26 5.52
N THR A 368 -7.26 0.06 5.09
CA THR A 368 -6.06 -0.13 5.92
C THR A 368 -5.09 1.03 5.76
N GLU A 369 -4.56 1.50 6.88
CA GLU A 369 -3.58 2.58 7.01
C GLU A 369 -2.66 2.25 8.19
N PRO A 370 -1.52 2.94 8.38
CA PRO A 370 -0.75 2.84 9.63
C PRO A 370 -1.58 3.27 10.84
N LEU A 371 -1.34 2.65 12.02
CA LEU A 371 -2.16 2.85 13.23
C LEU A 371 -2.37 4.34 13.60
N ASN A 372 -1.34 5.17 13.46
CA ASN A 372 -1.44 6.60 13.78
C ASN A 372 -2.39 7.37 12.85
N VAL A 373 -2.56 6.92 11.59
CA VAL A 373 -3.49 7.50 10.63
C VAL A 373 -4.92 7.04 10.93
N ILE A 374 -5.11 5.76 11.30
CA ILE A 374 -6.41 5.28 11.80
C ILE A 374 -6.80 6.04 13.09
N GLN A 375 -5.87 6.22 14.04
CA GLN A 375 -6.10 7.02 15.26
C GLN A 375 -6.50 8.47 14.94
N GLN A 376 -5.80 9.12 14.02
CA GLN A 376 -6.05 10.51 13.61
C GLN A 376 -7.44 10.69 12.96
N TYR A 377 -7.91 9.70 12.20
CA TYR A 377 -9.14 9.78 11.42
C TYR A 377 -10.25 8.82 11.90
N ALA A 378 -10.15 8.28 13.13
CA ALA A 378 -11.08 7.30 13.68
C ALA A 378 -12.54 7.76 13.64
N SER A 379 -12.81 9.04 13.94
CA SER A 379 -14.14 9.64 13.89
C SER A 379 -14.75 9.71 12.48
N THR A 380 -13.94 9.59 11.43
CA THR A 380 -14.35 9.57 10.02
C THR A 380 -14.41 8.14 9.46
N LEU A 381 -13.50 7.25 9.87
CA LEU A 381 -13.38 5.89 9.31
C LEU A 381 -14.19 4.84 10.09
N CYS A 382 -14.17 4.85 11.43
CA CYS A 382 -14.92 3.87 12.24
C CYS A 382 -16.45 3.82 11.96
N PRO A 383 -17.15 4.91 11.56
CA PRO A 383 -18.58 4.83 11.27
C PRO A 383 -18.95 4.13 9.96
N VAL A 384 -18.01 3.91 9.04
CA VAL A 384 -18.29 3.42 7.68
C VAL A 384 -17.78 2.01 7.38
N VAL A 385 -16.71 1.57 8.05
CA VAL A 385 -16.16 0.20 7.92
C VAL A 385 -16.97 -0.82 8.73
N ASP A 386 -16.98 -2.10 8.32
CA ASP A 386 -17.64 -3.19 9.07
C ASP A 386 -16.74 -3.82 10.15
N VAL A 387 -15.43 -3.72 9.95
CA VAL A 387 -14.34 -4.17 10.84
C VAL A 387 -13.22 -3.14 10.75
N ILE A 388 -12.35 -3.02 11.75
CA ILE A 388 -11.26 -2.04 11.71
C ILE A 388 -9.93 -2.69 11.30
N GLY A 389 -9.34 -2.19 10.21
CA GLY A 389 -8.07 -2.65 9.65
C GLY A 389 -6.94 -1.65 9.85
N ALA A 390 -5.72 -2.15 10.07
CA ALA A 390 -4.50 -1.35 10.00
C ALA A 390 -3.30 -2.21 9.56
N ASN A 391 -2.27 -1.53 9.05
CA ASN A 391 -0.96 -2.12 8.79
C ASN A 391 -0.06 -1.88 10.01
N LEU A 392 0.38 -2.96 10.67
CA LEU A 392 1.07 -2.92 11.96
C LEU A 392 2.46 -3.53 11.83
N HIS A 393 3.37 -2.86 11.13
CA HIS A 393 4.75 -3.32 10.95
C HIS A 393 5.63 -2.88 12.14
N PRO A 394 6.04 -3.79 13.06
CA PRO A 394 6.78 -3.42 14.26
C PRO A 394 8.18 -2.86 13.96
N PHE A 395 8.74 -3.14 12.78
CA PHE A 395 10.03 -2.62 12.32
C PHE A 395 10.09 -1.08 12.30
N PHE A 396 8.98 -0.38 12.02
CA PHE A 396 8.98 1.08 12.01
C PHE A 396 9.01 1.70 13.42
N ASN A 397 8.77 0.91 14.48
CA ASN A 397 9.05 1.34 15.85
C ASN A 397 10.50 1.02 16.23
N GLY A 398 11.38 2.00 16.05
CA GLY A 398 12.82 1.85 16.32
C GLY A 398 13.23 1.68 17.79
N GLN A 399 12.29 1.49 18.71
CA GLN A 399 12.54 1.09 20.10
C GLN A 399 12.34 -0.42 20.33
N VAL A 400 11.81 -1.16 19.35
CA VAL A 400 11.50 -2.59 19.47
C VAL A 400 12.51 -3.45 18.70
N SER A 401 12.99 -4.51 19.35
CA SER A 401 13.78 -5.56 18.70
C SER A 401 12.88 -6.69 18.18
N ALA A 402 13.38 -7.50 17.26
CA ALA A 402 12.62 -8.57 16.60
C ALA A 402 11.85 -9.49 17.58
N SER A 403 12.43 -9.84 18.73
CA SER A 403 11.77 -10.64 19.78
C SER A 403 10.45 -10.02 20.27
N GLY A 404 10.42 -8.69 20.44
CA GLY A 404 9.25 -7.93 20.90
C GLY A 404 8.24 -7.61 19.79
N ALA A 405 8.48 -8.01 18.54
CA ALA A 405 7.63 -7.68 17.39
C ALA A 405 6.16 -8.06 17.62
N GLY A 406 5.88 -9.31 18.01
CA GLY A 406 4.50 -9.76 18.24
C GLY A 406 3.85 -9.17 19.49
N ASP A 407 4.61 -8.74 20.50
CA ASP A 407 4.07 -8.02 21.66
C ASP A 407 3.63 -6.60 21.28
N LEU A 408 4.43 -5.89 20.47
CA LEU A 408 4.02 -4.58 19.94
C LEU A 408 2.76 -4.71 19.08
N VAL A 409 2.69 -5.68 18.16
CA VAL A 409 1.51 -5.88 17.32
C VAL A 409 0.28 -6.29 18.14
N ALA A 410 0.45 -7.08 19.21
CA ALA A 410 -0.63 -7.43 20.13
C ALA A 410 -1.19 -6.22 20.91
N GLN A 411 -0.33 -5.27 21.29
CA GLN A 411 -0.77 -3.99 21.87
C GLN A 411 -1.45 -3.12 20.80
N GLN A 412 -0.85 -2.97 19.63
CA GLN A 412 -1.38 -2.16 18.54
C GLN A 412 -2.75 -2.63 18.04
N LEU A 413 -3.05 -3.94 18.08
CA LEU A 413 -4.40 -4.47 17.81
C LEU A 413 -5.45 -4.07 18.87
N GLN A 414 -5.05 -3.97 20.14
CA GLN A 414 -5.92 -3.47 21.21
C GLN A 414 -6.17 -1.97 21.04
N ASP A 415 -5.10 -1.20 20.76
CA ASP A 415 -5.18 0.24 20.49
C ASP A 415 -6.08 0.51 19.27
N LEU A 416 -5.96 -0.30 18.21
CA LEU A 416 -6.78 -0.21 17.00
C LEU A 416 -8.28 -0.43 17.29
N SER A 417 -8.63 -1.46 18.06
CA SER A 417 -10.03 -1.68 18.46
C SER A 417 -10.54 -0.55 19.36
N ALA A 418 -9.70 -0.03 20.27
CA ALA A 418 -10.02 1.09 21.15
C ALA A 418 -10.32 2.39 20.38
N CYS A 419 -9.70 2.62 19.21
CA CYS A 419 -9.99 3.77 18.34
C CYS A 419 -11.48 3.82 17.95
N CYS A 420 -12.08 2.67 17.68
CA CYS A 420 -13.51 2.53 17.38
C CYS A 420 -14.34 2.18 18.63
N GLY A 421 -13.84 2.52 19.82
CA GLY A 421 -14.51 2.35 21.11
C GLY A 421 -14.70 0.87 21.53
N GLY A 422 -13.88 -0.05 21.03
CA GLY A 422 -13.97 -1.48 21.29
C GLY A 422 -15.17 -2.18 20.62
N LYS A 423 -15.83 -1.51 19.66
CA LYS A 423 -17.06 -2.00 19.01
C LYS A 423 -16.82 -2.80 17.73
N LEU A 424 -15.67 -2.60 17.10
CA LEU A 424 -15.29 -3.26 15.85
C LEU A 424 -14.21 -4.29 16.12
N GLU A 425 -14.35 -5.45 15.47
CA GLU A 425 -13.30 -6.46 15.45
C GLU A 425 -12.09 -5.90 14.69
N ALA A 426 -10.92 -6.05 15.30
CA ALA A 426 -9.68 -5.46 14.83
C ALA A 426 -8.79 -6.49 14.12
N TYR A 427 -8.38 -6.16 12.90
CA TYR A 427 -7.53 -7.00 12.05
C TYR A 427 -6.27 -6.24 11.65
N ASN A 428 -5.17 -6.99 11.58
CA ASN A 428 -3.88 -6.51 11.13
C ASN A 428 -3.68 -6.98 9.69
N LEU A 429 -3.71 -6.05 8.74
CA LEU A 429 -3.81 -6.38 7.31
C LEU A 429 -2.46 -6.42 6.60
N GLU A 430 -1.38 -5.97 7.26
CA GLU A 430 0.03 -6.24 6.92
C GLU A 430 0.92 -6.18 8.17
N THR A 431 1.75 -7.20 8.39
CA THR A 431 2.84 -7.16 9.36
C THR A 431 3.96 -8.11 8.97
N GLY A 432 5.20 -7.74 9.27
CA GLY A 432 6.34 -8.61 9.06
C GLY A 432 7.62 -8.01 9.61
N TRP A 433 8.75 -8.41 9.03
CA TRP A 433 10.06 -7.84 9.33
C TRP A 433 10.98 -8.00 8.11
N PRO A 434 11.77 -6.99 7.74
CA PRO A 434 12.68 -7.07 6.60
C PRO A 434 13.92 -7.93 6.89
N SER A 435 14.29 -8.78 5.93
CA SER A 435 15.43 -9.70 6.03
C SER A 435 16.79 -9.08 5.70
N ASN A 436 16.81 -7.85 5.18
CA ASN A 436 18.00 -7.08 4.82
C ASN A 436 17.65 -5.57 4.77
N GLY A 437 18.64 -4.68 4.77
CA GLY A 437 18.48 -3.22 4.76
C GLY A 437 19.30 -2.53 5.84
N GLN A 438 18.83 -1.38 6.32
CA GLN A 438 19.44 -0.59 7.41
C GLN A 438 18.61 -0.68 8.69
N ALA A 439 19.27 -0.58 9.86
CA ALA A 439 18.59 -0.61 11.15
C ALA A 439 17.83 0.69 11.44
N ASN A 440 16.61 0.55 11.94
CA ASN A 440 15.83 1.61 12.54
C ASN A 440 16.00 1.54 14.07
N GLY A 441 17.07 2.12 14.61
CA GLY A 441 17.37 2.04 16.04
C GLY A 441 17.58 0.60 16.52
N ALA A 442 16.69 0.11 17.40
CA ALA A 442 16.68 -1.27 17.88
C ALA A 442 16.05 -2.27 16.89
N ALA A 443 15.30 -1.79 15.89
CA ALA A 443 14.73 -2.63 14.84
C ALA A 443 15.78 -2.88 13.75
N VAL A 444 16.54 -3.96 13.91
CA VAL A 444 17.61 -4.39 12.98
C VAL A 444 17.03 -5.37 11.95
N PRO A 445 17.19 -5.12 10.63
CA PRO A 445 16.82 -6.08 9.60
C PRO A 445 17.85 -7.22 9.52
N GLY A 446 17.40 -8.41 9.15
CA GLY A 446 18.28 -9.58 9.03
C GLY A 446 17.50 -10.89 8.94
N ALA A 447 18.12 -11.97 8.50
CA ALA A 447 17.44 -13.25 8.31
C ALA A 447 17.05 -13.95 9.63
N ALA A 448 17.87 -13.80 10.69
CA ALA A 448 17.58 -14.35 12.01
C ALA A 448 16.53 -13.49 12.75
N GLU A 449 16.64 -12.17 12.57
CA GLU A 449 15.77 -11.13 13.08
C GLU A 449 14.38 -11.25 12.44
N GLN A 450 14.30 -11.43 11.12
CA GLN A 450 13.05 -11.72 10.43
C GLN A 450 12.40 -12.99 10.99
N LYS A 451 13.16 -14.09 11.17
CA LYS A 451 12.58 -15.30 11.77
C LYS A 451 12.06 -15.05 13.17
N GLN A 452 12.86 -14.42 14.04
CA GLN A 452 12.46 -14.13 15.42
C GLN A 452 11.21 -13.25 15.49
N ALA A 453 11.08 -12.25 14.62
CA ALA A 453 9.92 -11.38 14.55
C ALA A 453 8.68 -12.11 14.02
N ILE A 454 8.81 -12.87 12.93
CA ILE A 454 7.71 -13.64 12.34
C ILE A 454 7.23 -14.73 13.30
N ASP A 455 8.12 -15.47 13.97
CA ASP A 455 7.78 -16.43 15.02
C ASP A 455 6.98 -15.76 16.15
N SER A 456 7.43 -14.59 16.62
CA SER A 456 6.80 -13.81 17.69
C SER A 456 5.42 -13.29 17.30
N ILE A 457 5.26 -12.77 16.09
CA ILE A 457 3.99 -12.31 15.50
C ILE A 457 3.00 -13.48 15.37
N VAL A 458 3.40 -14.57 14.71
CA VAL A 458 2.54 -15.72 14.46
C VAL A 458 2.01 -16.31 15.76
N ALA A 459 2.89 -16.53 16.75
CA ALA A 459 2.53 -17.12 18.04
C ALA A 459 1.59 -16.26 18.91
N LYS A 460 1.53 -14.93 18.71
CA LYS A 460 0.71 -14.01 19.52
C LYS A 460 -0.54 -13.50 18.80
N VAL A 461 -0.46 -13.26 17.50
CA VAL A 461 -1.46 -12.49 16.73
C VAL A 461 -1.70 -13.00 15.31
N GLY A 462 -1.06 -14.09 14.87
CA GLY A 462 -1.18 -14.61 13.50
C GLY A 462 -2.58 -15.11 13.10
N SER A 463 -3.47 -15.34 14.07
CA SER A 463 -4.90 -15.59 13.85
C SER A 463 -5.73 -14.34 13.51
N LYS A 464 -5.14 -13.13 13.62
CA LYS A 464 -5.74 -11.85 13.19
C LYS A 464 -4.80 -11.02 12.31
N SER A 465 -3.68 -11.59 11.87
CA SER A 465 -2.65 -10.89 11.08
C SER A 465 -2.45 -11.52 9.71
N ALA A 466 -2.40 -10.68 8.68
CA ALA A 466 -1.85 -11.04 7.39
C ALA A 466 -0.32 -10.83 7.39
N ILE A 467 0.42 -11.92 7.17
CA ILE A 467 1.88 -11.90 7.19
C ILE A 467 2.39 -11.31 5.87
N PHE A 468 3.29 -10.34 5.97
CA PHE A 468 3.90 -9.61 4.87
C PHE A 468 5.39 -9.98 4.72
N SER A 469 5.85 -10.56 3.61
CA SER A 469 5.16 -10.97 2.37
C SER A 469 5.51 -12.41 1.96
N PHE A 470 4.81 -12.98 0.97
CA PHE A 470 5.16 -14.30 0.42
C PHE A 470 6.60 -14.30 -0.13
N GLU A 471 6.88 -13.44 -1.11
CA GLU A 471 8.18 -13.28 -1.78
C GLU A 471 8.75 -11.86 -1.60
N ASP A 472 10.03 -11.73 -1.92
CA ASP A 472 10.78 -10.47 -1.88
C ASP A 472 10.40 -9.60 -3.11
N ASP A 473 9.67 -8.50 -2.88
CA ASP A 473 9.18 -7.55 -3.92
C ASP A 473 10.33 -6.73 -4.56
N THR A 474 11.24 -7.39 -5.27
CA THR A 474 12.44 -6.78 -5.87
C THR A 474 12.17 -5.71 -6.93
N TRP A 475 10.95 -5.64 -7.45
CA TRP A 475 10.45 -4.60 -8.35
C TRP A 475 10.18 -3.25 -7.64
N LYS A 476 10.07 -3.22 -6.31
CA LYS A 476 9.89 -1.98 -5.54
C LYS A 476 11.17 -1.14 -5.53
N ALA A 477 11.02 0.18 -5.40
CA ALA A 477 12.13 1.03 -4.99
C ALA A 477 12.54 0.69 -3.54
N PRO A 478 13.83 0.77 -3.13
CA PRO A 478 14.28 0.32 -1.80
C PRO A 478 13.60 1.00 -0.59
N GLY A 479 13.00 2.18 -0.78
CA GLY A 479 12.23 2.91 0.23
C GLY A 479 13.09 3.43 1.40
N ALA A 480 12.42 3.74 2.51
CA ALA A 480 13.10 4.10 3.75
C ALA A 480 13.97 2.92 4.24
N TYR A 481 15.13 3.22 4.83
CA TYR A 481 16.08 2.21 5.34
C TYR A 481 16.57 1.16 4.30
N ASN A 482 16.23 1.27 3.01
CA ASN A 482 16.52 0.27 1.97
C ASN A 482 15.96 -1.14 2.29
N ILE A 483 14.74 -1.22 2.82
CA ILE A 483 14.10 -2.47 3.28
C ILE A 483 13.01 -3.03 2.37
N GLU A 484 12.42 -2.23 1.47
CA GLU A 484 11.15 -2.59 0.79
C GLU A 484 11.23 -3.81 -0.14
N GLN A 485 12.44 -4.16 -0.56
CA GLN A 485 12.72 -5.31 -1.44
C GLN A 485 12.94 -6.63 -0.65
N PHE A 486 12.84 -6.63 0.69
CA PHE A 486 13.39 -7.71 1.53
C PHE A 486 12.42 -8.32 2.57
N TRP A 487 11.12 -8.10 2.43
CA TRP A 487 10.09 -8.60 3.35
C TRP A 487 9.66 -10.06 3.12
N GLY A 488 10.11 -10.71 2.04
CA GLY A 488 9.69 -12.05 1.63
C GLY A 488 10.05 -13.12 2.64
N CYS A 489 9.05 -13.76 3.23
CA CYS A 489 9.19 -14.61 4.42
C CYS A 489 8.67 -16.04 4.23
N ALA A 490 8.11 -16.42 3.06
CA ALA A 490 7.60 -17.77 2.83
C ALA A 490 8.63 -18.89 3.06
N LYS A 491 9.92 -18.58 2.94
CA LYS A 491 11.07 -19.45 3.27
C LYS A 491 11.16 -19.87 4.74
N LEU A 492 10.43 -19.22 5.64
CA LEU A 492 10.40 -19.49 7.09
C LEU A 492 9.30 -20.48 7.50
N PHE A 493 8.39 -20.81 6.58
CA PHE A 493 7.28 -21.73 6.80
C PHE A 493 7.49 -23.00 5.96
N GLY A 494 7.60 -24.15 6.62
CA GLY A 494 7.86 -25.46 6.00
C GLY A 494 8.37 -26.46 7.02
#